data_AF-A0A672J1G9-F1
#
_entry.id   AF-A0A672J1G9-F1
#
_cell.length_a   1.000
_cell.length_b   1.000
_cell.length_c   1.000
_cell.angle_alpha   90.00
_cell.angle_beta   90.00
_cell.angle_gamma   90.00
#
_symmetry.space_group_name_H-M   'P 1'
#
loop_
_entity.id
_entity.type
_entity.pdbx_description
1 polymer ?
#
loop_
_entity_poly.entity_id
_entity_poly.type
_entity_poly.pdbx_seq_one_letter_code
_entity_poly.pdbx_strand_id
1 'polypeptide(L)'
;SQMKLLIVLAMLAARAASVQDLSGKTFTFPVNLTSNLMNTHFLSDCHRPHNKPVCRICRSFTDIRRDHSLFSMSTSGFPNSFLIFWDETHKEMAAYIMGKRSDFRGLDYKPNMWHSICTTWDSATGLVQLWFNGRPTIRLYAPTSSAITGTPMIILGQEQDSHGGGFDSDQAFVGMMSDVHMWDYVLSSCEIKSYVDELSFTPGNVLNWKALKFHITDKVLVEPKSVVSKISC
;
A
#
# COMPACT_ATOMS: atom_id res chain seq x y z
N SER A 1 48.24 29.95 -21.20
CA SER A 1 47.53 28.77 -20.63
C SER A 1 47.11 29.09 -19.22
N GLN A 2 45.85 29.45 -18.99
CA GLN A 2 45.20 29.55 -17.67
C GLN A 2 43.69 29.42 -17.93
N MET A 3 43.20 28.18 -18.01
CA MET A 3 41.78 27.86 -18.19
C MET A 3 41.12 27.93 -16.81
N LYS A 4 40.29 28.95 -16.55
CA LYS A 4 39.54 29.07 -15.29
C LYS A 4 38.44 28.02 -15.28
N LEU A 5 38.61 26.99 -14.46
CA LEU A 5 37.63 25.96 -14.20
C LEU A 5 36.56 26.53 -13.24
N LEU A 6 35.37 26.83 -13.77
CA LEU A 6 34.18 27.15 -12.98
C LEU A 6 33.54 25.84 -12.51
N ILE A 7 33.74 25.50 -11.24
CA ILE A 7 33.02 24.40 -10.59
C ILE A 7 31.68 24.96 -10.11
N VAL A 8 30.60 24.63 -10.82
CA VAL A 8 29.23 24.87 -10.36
C VAL A 8 28.87 23.74 -9.39
N LEU A 9 28.92 24.00 -8.08
CA LEU A 9 28.33 23.12 -7.09
C LEU A 9 26.80 23.20 -7.22
N ALA A 10 26.20 22.24 -7.92
CA ALA A 10 24.77 22.00 -7.84
C ALA A 10 24.46 21.43 -6.44
N MET A 11 23.98 22.28 -5.54
CA MET A 11 23.42 21.83 -4.26
C MET A 11 22.11 21.10 -4.53
N LEU A 12 22.17 19.77 -4.67
CA LEU A 12 21.00 18.90 -4.51
C LEU A 12 20.59 18.96 -3.04
N ALA A 13 19.71 19.89 -2.71
CA ALA A 13 19.05 19.89 -1.41
C ALA A 13 18.13 18.65 -1.34
N ALA A 14 18.65 17.57 -0.75
CA ALA A 14 17.81 16.44 -0.36
C ALA A 14 16.81 16.96 0.70
N ARG A 15 15.56 17.23 0.29
CA ARG A 15 14.48 17.52 1.22
C ARG A 15 14.27 16.28 2.08
N ALA A 16 14.57 16.37 3.36
CA ALA A 16 14.12 15.38 4.33
C ALA A 16 12.59 15.27 4.23
N ALA A 17 12.05 14.07 4.11
CA ALA A 17 10.61 13.88 4.07
C ALA A 17 9.99 14.41 5.37
N SER A 18 9.08 15.37 5.25
CA SER A 18 8.27 15.87 6.36
C SER A 18 6.99 15.04 6.48
N VAL A 19 6.43 15.00 7.68
CA VAL A 19 5.07 14.48 7.90
C VAL A 19 4.08 15.37 7.16
N GLN A 20 3.14 14.76 6.42
CA GLN A 20 2.11 15.45 5.66
C GLN A 20 0.72 14.89 5.94
N ASP A 21 -0.28 15.78 5.97
CA ASP A 21 -1.68 15.38 5.94
C ASP A 21 -2.14 15.19 4.48
N LEU A 22 -2.53 13.97 4.16
CA LEU A 22 -3.04 13.56 2.85
C LEU A 22 -4.57 13.37 2.85
N SER A 23 -5.28 13.85 3.87
CA SER A 23 -6.75 13.87 3.88
C SER A 23 -7.29 14.54 2.61
N GLY A 24 -8.18 13.85 1.90
CA GLY A 24 -8.74 14.34 0.63
C GLY A 24 -7.75 14.38 -0.53
N LYS A 25 -6.57 13.74 -0.41
CA LYS A 25 -5.58 13.57 -1.48
C LYS A 25 -5.43 12.10 -1.87
N THR A 26 -4.88 11.92 -3.06
CA THR A 26 -4.62 10.64 -3.71
C THR A 26 -3.18 10.60 -4.19
N PHE A 27 -2.55 9.43 -4.12
CA PHE A 27 -1.37 9.13 -4.92
C PHE A 27 -1.79 8.59 -6.27
N THR A 28 -1.27 9.20 -7.32
CA THR A 28 -1.52 8.78 -8.70
C THR A 28 -0.26 8.22 -9.30
N PHE A 29 -0.35 6.97 -9.72
CA PHE A 29 0.67 6.17 -10.37
C PHE A 29 0.32 6.16 -11.86
N PRO A 30 0.78 7.15 -12.64
CA PRO A 30 0.42 7.26 -14.06
C PRO A 30 0.97 6.06 -14.84
N VAL A 31 0.49 5.82 -16.05
CA VAL A 31 1.17 4.90 -16.97
C VAL A 31 2.51 5.54 -17.35
N ASN A 32 3.64 4.96 -16.96
CA ASN A 32 4.94 5.35 -17.52
C ASN A 32 5.53 4.19 -18.33
N LEU A 33 5.52 4.35 -19.65
CA LEU A 33 6.11 3.40 -20.60
C LEU A 33 7.65 3.44 -20.64
N THR A 34 8.29 4.29 -19.82
CA THR A 34 9.74 4.57 -19.93
C THR A 34 10.55 4.29 -18.66
N SER A 35 9.92 4.04 -17.51
CA SER A 35 10.63 3.63 -16.29
C SER A 35 9.92 2.44 -15.65
N ASN A 36 10.67 1.38 -15.35
CA ASN A 36 10.17 0.20 -14.61
C ASN A 36 9.98 0.50 -13.11
N LEU A 37 10.13 1.76 -12.70
CA LEU A 37 10.13 2.20 -11.32
C LEU A 37 9.03 3.25 -11.16
N MET A 38 7.94 2.86 -10.51
CA MET A 38 6.84 3.75 -10.12
C MET A 38 6.45 3.40 -8.69
N ASN A 39 7.00 4.09 -7.70
CA ASN A 39 6.74 3.76 -6.31
C ASN A 39 6.76 4.95 -5.36
N THR A 40 6.00 4.78 -4.29
CA THR A 40 6.09 5.60 -3.08
C THR A 40 6.66 4.73 -1.98
N HIS A 41 7.78 5.15 -1.41
CA HIS A 41 8.34 4.56 -0.21
C HIS A 41 7.77 5.25 1.02
N PHE A 42 7.38 4.49 2.02
CA PHE A 42 7.00 5.06 3.32
C PHE A 42 8.20 5.00 4.23
N LEU A 43 8.54 6.15 4.82
CA LEU A 43 9.42 6.14 5.98
C LEU A 43 8.56 5.79 7.19
N SER A 44 8.27 4.50 7.30
CA SER A 44 7.80 3.96 8.56
C SER A 44 8.96 4.04 9.54
N ASP A 45 8.83 4.87 10.57
CA ASP A 45 9.68 4.86 11.77
C ASP A 45 9.34 3.63 12.65
N CYS A 46 9.04 2.49 12.01
CA CYS A 46 8.63 1.25 12.66
C CYS A 46 9.86 0.51 13.18
N HIS A 47 10.55 1.12 14.15
CA HIS A 47 11.69 0.55 14.87
C HIS A 47 11.30 -0.56 15.87
N ARG A 48 10.10 -1.16 15.78
CA ARG A 48 9.64 -2.14 16.77
C ARG A 48 9.26 -3.46 16.11
N PRO A 49 9.82 -4.60 16.58
CA PRO A 49 9.39 -5.91 16.12
C PRO A 49 7.89 -6.11 16.40
N HIS A 50 7.14 -6.56 15.38
CA HIS A 50 5.69 -6.63 15.43
C HIS A 50 5.21 -8.05 15.76
N ASN A 51 5.15 -8.41 17.06
CA ASN A 51 4.33 -9.55 17.55
C ASN A 51 2.85 -9.16 17.66
N LYS A 52 2.32 -8.47 16.66
CA LYS A 52 0.99 -7.87 16.73
C LYS A 52 0.15 -8.24 15.52
N PRO A 53 -1.18 -8.33 15.68
CA PRO A 53 -2.08 -8.43 14.55
C PRO A 53 -1.84 -7.25 13.59
N VAL A 54 -2.18 -7.45 12.34
CA VAL A 54 -2.11 -6.41 11.31
C VAL A 54 -3.49 -6.22 10.74
N CYS A 55 -3.94 -4.97 10.68
CA CYS A 55 -5.05 -4.57 9.84
C CYS A 55 -4.57 -3.50 8.89
N ARG A 56 -4.83 -3.65 7.60
CA ARG A 56 -4.48 -2.68 6.56
C ARG A 56 -5.72 -2.37 5.75
N ILE A 57 -5.98 -1.10 5.49
CA ILE A 57 -7.04 -0.66 4.58
C ILE A 57 -6.50 0.32 3.56
N CYS A 58 -6.96 0.23 2.32
CA CYS A 58 -6.77 1.28 1.32
C CYS A 58 -7.99 1.41 0.41
N ARG A 59 -8.07 2.54 -0.29
CA ARG A 59 -8.90 2.69 -1.47
C ARG A 59 -8.02 2.68 -2.72
N SER A 60 -8.42 1.93 -3.74
CA SER A 60 -7.74 1.89 -5.04
C SER A 60 -8.73 2.09 -6.18
N PHE A 61 -8.30 2.78 -7.23
CA PHE A 61 -8.99 2.92 -8.51
C PHE A 61 -7.99 2.65 -9.62
N THR A 62 -8.30 1.70 -10.49
CA THR A 62 -7.44 1.32 -11.62
C THR A 62 -8.29 0.81 -12.76
N ASP A 63 -7.75 0.83 -13.97
CA ASP A 63 -8.33 0.22 -15.16
C ASP A 63 -7.49 -0.94 -15.73
N ILE A 64 -6.34 -1.24 -15.10
CA ILE A 64 -5.42 -2.26 -15.60
C ILE A 64 -6.01 -3.66 -15.47
N ARG A 65 -5.68 -4.50 -16.44
CA ARG A 65 -6.12 -5.90 -16.57
C ARG A 65 -4.91 -6.83 -16.62
N ARG A 66 -4.10 -6.73 -15.58
CA ARG A 66 -2.93 -7.58 -15.34
C ARG A 66 -2.71 -7.69 -13.84
N ASP A 67 -1.83 -8.58 -13.46
CA ASP A 67 -1.38 -8.74 -12.09
C ASP A 67 -0.82 -7.43 -11.54
N HIS A 68 -1.10 -7.12 -10.27
CA HIS A 68 -0.56 -5.92 -9.63
C HIS A 68 -0.60 -5.93 -8.10
N SER A 69 0.41 -5.30 -7.50
CA SER A 69 0.51 -5.09 -6.05
C SER A 69 -0.29 -3.87 -5.59
N LEU A 70 -1.21 -4.07 -4.66
CA LEU A 70 -1.94 -2.98 -3.99
C LEU A 70 -1.20 -2.47 -2.75
N PHE A 71 -0.32 -3.27 -2.16
CA PHE A 71 0.51 -2.90 -1.01
C PHE A 71 1.57 -3.97 -0.81
N SER A 72 2.83 -3.56 -0.75
CA SER A 72 3.96 -4.45 -0.46
C SER A 72 4.68 -3.98 0.79
N MET A 73 4.78 -4.86 1.79
CA MET A 73 5.63 -4.67 2.95
C MET A 73 6.63 -5.81 3.01
N SER A 74 7.92 -5.46 3.01
CA SER A 74 9.03 -6.40 3.08
C SER A 74 9.78 -6.26 4.40
N THR A 75 10.43 -7.33 4.81
CA THR A 75 11.48 -7.35 5.83
C THR A 75 12.70 -8.03 5.24
N SER A 76 13.85 -7.93 5.88
CA SER A 76 15.10 -8.56 5.41
C SER A 76 14.99 -10.07 5.22
N GLY A 77 14.13 -10.77 5.97
CA GLY A 77 13.91 -12.21 5.84
C GLY A 77 12.80 -12.63 4.88
N PHE A 78 11.82 -11.75 4.63
CA PHE A 78 10.65 -12.07 3.80
C PHE A 78 10.29 -10.86 2.92
N PRO A 79 10.57 -10.90 1.61
CA PRO A 79 10.13 -9.88 0.67
C PRO A 79 8.60 -9.68 0.72
N ASN A 80 7.86 -10.80 0.78
CA ASN A 80 6.41 -10.85 0.95
C ASN A 80 6.01 -10.96 2.43
N SER A 81 6.50 -10.07 3.29
CA SER A 81 6.14 -10.08 4.73
C SER A 81 4.65 -9.81 4.92
N PHE A 82 4.12 -8.79 4.24
CA PHE A 82 2.69 -8.56 4.09
C PHE A 82 2.42 -7.95 2.71
N LEU A 83 1.81 -8.71 1.81
CA LEU A 83 1.53 -8.28 0.43
C LEU A 83 0.06 -8.50 0.11
N ILE A 84 -0.57 -7.48 -0.49
CA ILE A 84 -1.92 -7.57 -1.08
C ILE A 84 -1.77 -7.43 -2.58
N PHE A 85 -2.22 -8.44 -3.32
CA PHE A 85 -1.97 -8.58 -4.75
C PHE A 85 -3.24 -8.97 -5.48
N TRP A 86 -3.48 -8.39 -6.65
CA TRP A 86 -4.52 -8.84 -7.57
C TRP A 86 -3.91 -9.84 -8.55
N ASP A 87 -4.48 -11.05 -8.59
CA ASP A 87 -4.18 -12.07 -9.57
C ASP A 87 -5.24 -12.01 -10.67
N GLU A 88 -4.87 -11.44 -11.81
CA GLU A 88 -5.75 -11.22 -12.94
C GLU A 88 -6.11 -12.54 -13.64
N THR A 89 -5.18 -13.50 -13.64
CA THR A 89 -5.37 -14.81 -14.27
C THR A 89 -6.52 -15.57 -13.61
N HIS A 90 -6.55 -15.58 -12.28
CA HIS A 90 -7.54 -16.30 -11.49
C HIS A 90 -8.71 -15.42 -10.99
N LYS A 91 -8.65 -14.11 -11.23
CA LYS A 91 -9.65 -13.13 -10.78
C LYS A 91 -9.87 -13.17 -9.28
N GLU A 92 -8.77 -13.20 -8.53
CA GLU A 92 -8.77 -13.32 -7.08
C GLU A 92 -7.82 -12.30 -6.44
N MET A 93 -8.14 -11.91 -5.20
CA MET A 93 -7.21 -11.13 -4.39
C MET A 93 -6.40 -12.07 -3.51
N ALA A 94 -5.08 -11.98 -3.60
CA ALA A 94 -4.17 -12.74 -2.78
C ALA A 94 -3.64 -11.88 -1.62
N ALA A 95 -3.63 -12.45 -0.42
CA ALA A 95 -2.89 -11.92 0.71
C ALA A 95 -1.72 -12.85 1.01
N TYR A 96 -0.53 -12.28 1.13
CA TYR A 96 0.67 -13.00 1.57
C TYR A 96 1.04 -12.54 2.97
N ILE A 97 1.26 -13.50 3.87
CA ILE A 97 1.79 -13.28 5.21
C ILE A 97 3.08 -14.10 5.33
N MET A 98 4.22 -13.43 5.45
CA MET A 98 5.55 -14.06 5.47
C MET A 98 5.74 -15.10 4.35
N GLY A 99 5.39 -14.71 3.12
CA GLY A 99 5.49 -15.54 1.92
C GLY A 99 4.41 -16.60 1.77
N LYS A 100 3.47 -16.74 2.72
CA LYS A 100 2.37 -17.69 2.63
C LYS A 100 1.12 -17.04 2.03
N ARG A 101 0.65 -17.58 0.90
CA ARG A 101 -0.48 -17.07 0.11
C ARG A 101 -1.83 -17.53 0.66
N SER A 102 -2.83 -16.66 0.60
CA SER A 102 -4.25 -16.92 0.87
C SER A 102 -5.11 -16.21 -0.17
N ASP A 103 -6.00 -16.96 -0.83
CA ASP A 103 -6.75 -16.49 -2.00
C ASP A 103 -8.21 -16.18 -1.70
N PHE A 104 -8.65 -15.00 -2.09
CA PHE A 104 -10.02 -14.50 -1.89
C PHE A 104 -10.70 -14.31 -3.25
N ARG A 105 -11.71 -15.15 -3.52
CA ARG A 105 -12.43 -15.25 -4.79
C ARG A 105 -13.81 -14.59 -4.74
N GLY A 106 -14.42 -14.43 -5.91
CA GLY A 106 -15.79 -13.91 -6.04
C GLY A 106 -15.92 -12.42 -5.73
N LEU A 107 -14.82 -11.68 -5.91
CA LEU A 107 -14.78 -10.24 -5.69
C LEU A 107 -15.21 -9.51 -6.97
N ASP A 108 -16.06 -8.50 -6.81
CA ASP A 108 -16.48 -7.63 -7.92
C ASP A 108 -15.45 -6.51 -8.15
N TYR A 109 -14.20 -6.89 -8.45
CA TYR A 109 -13.10 -5.95 -8.72
C TYR A 109 -13.15 -5.49 -10.18
N LYS A 110 -13.69 -4.30 -10.39
CA LYS A 110 -14.02 -3.75 -11.70
C LYS A 110 -13.09 -2.60 -12.07
N PRO A 111 -12.61 -2.56 -13.32
CA PRO A 111 -11.91 -1.41 -13.87
C PRO A 111 -12.73 -0.12 -13.71
N ASN A 112 -12.05 1.00 -13.48
CA ASN A 112 -12.63 2.34 -13.35
C ASN A 112 -13.66 2.50 -12.21
N MET A 113 -13.48 1.75 -11.12
CA MET A 113 -14.27 1.90 -9.91
C MET A 113 -13.37 2.01 -8.67
N TRP A 114 -13.78 2.85 -7.72
CA TRP A 114 -13.14 2.87 -6.42
C TRP A 114 -13.51 1.62 -5.64
N HIS A 115 -12.49 0.90 -5.18
CA HIS A 115 -12.63 -0.25 -4.31
C HIS A 115 -11.95 0.02 -2.97
N SER A 116 -12.64 -0.29 -1.87
CA SER A 116 -12.07 -0.30 -0.53
C SER A 116 -11.68 -1.72 -0.18
N ILE A 117 -10.38 -1.96 0.04
CA ILE A 117 -9.84 -3.26 0.39
C ILE A 117 -9.23 -3.19 1.79
N CYS A 118 -9.78 -3.98 2.70
CA CYS A 118 -9.23 -4.19 4.04
C CYS A 118 -8.74 -5.64 4.17
N THR A 119 -7.58 -5.84 4.78
CA THR A 119 -7.07 -7.17 5.10
C THR A 119 -6.65 -7.20 6.56
N THR A 120 -7.13 -8.21 7.28
CA THR A 120 -6.79 -8.45 8.68
C THR A 120 -5.98 -9.74 8.76
N TRP A 121 -4.93 -9.74 9.57
CA TRP A 121 -4.21 -10.93 10.00
C TRP A 121 -4.01 -10.88 11.50
N ASP A 122 -4.37 -11.96 12.18
CA ASP A 122 -4.14 -12.12 13.62
C ASP A 122 -2.98 -13.08 13.86
N SER A 123 -1.87 -12.55 14.40
CA SER A 123 -0.67 -13.34 14.68
C SER A 123 -0.90 -14.41 15.76
N ALA A 124 -1.91 -14.25 16.63
CA ALA A 124 -2.21 -15.22 17.67
C ALA A 124 -2.96 -16.45 17.14
N THR A 125 -3.88 -16.24 16.19
CA THR A 125 -4.72 -17.31 15.61
C THR A 125 -4.26 -17.78 14.23
N GLY A 126 -3.43 -16.99 13.54
CA GLY A 126 -3.05 -17.19 12.15
C GLY A 126 -4.16 -16.85 11.15
N LEU A 127 -5.31 -16.32 11.60
CA LEU A 127 -6.44 -16.05 10.74
C LEU A 127 -6.21 -14.80 9.88
N VAL A 128 -6.41 -14.96 8.57
CA VAL A 128 -6.46 -13.88 7.58
C VAL A 128 -7.89 -13.73 7.09
N GLN A 129 -8.35 -12.49 6.95
CA GLN A 129 -9.64 -12.17 6.35
C GLN A 129 -9.50 -10.95 5.45
N LEU A 130 -10.18 -10.98 4.30
CA LEU A 130 -10.32 -9.82 3.43
C LEU A 130 -11.72 -9.24 3.57
N TRP A 131 -11.82 -7.91 3.52
CA TRP A 131 -13.08 -7.20 3.37
C TRP A 131 -13.02 -6.37 2.11
N PHE A 132 -13.98 -6.60 1.23
CA PHE A 132 -14.06 -5.93 -0.07
C PHE A 132 -15.29 -5.05 -0.09
N ASN A 133 -15.11 -3.74 -0.27
CA ASN A 133 -16.19 -2.75 -0.20
C ASN A 133 -17.06 -2.89 1.06
N GLY A 134 -16.41 -3.14 2.21
CA GLY A 134 -17.07 -3.32 3.51
C GLY A 134 -17.76 -4.66 3.72
N ARG A 135 -17.70 -5.58 2.75
CA ARG A 135 -18.25 -6.94 2.88
C ARG A 135 -17.15 -7.94 3.24
N PRO A 136 -17.33 -8.78 4.27
CA PRO A 136 -16.34 -9.77 4.65
C PRO A 136 -16.29 -10.94 3.65
N THR A 137 -15.11 -11.46 3.41
CA THR A 137 -14.91 -12.80 2.82
C THR A 137 -14.86 -13.86 3.92
N ILE A 138 -14.70 -15.12 3.52
CA ILE A 138 -14.31 -16.20 4.44
C ILE A 138 -13.00 -15.88 5.16
N ARG A 139 -12.79 -16.52 6.32
CA ARG A 139 -11.50 -16.51 7.01
C ARG A 139 -10.67 -17.69 6.55
N LEU A 140 -9.39 -17.44 6.31
CA LEU A 140 -8.41 -18.45 5.95
C LEU A 140 -7.30 -18.47 7.02
N TYR A 141 -6.54 -19.55 7.09
CA TYR A 141 -5.31 -19.55 7.88
C TYR A 141 -4.14 -19.15 6.97
N ALA A 142 -3.37 -18.14 7.38
CA ALA A 142 -1.99 -18.07 6.94
C ALA A 142 -1.26 -19.21 7.67
N PRO A 143 -0.60 -20.15 6.97
CA PRO A 143 0.11 -21.28 7.59
C PRO A 143 1.43 -20.81 8.23
N THR A 144 1.32 -19.90 9.20
CA THR A 144 2.41 -19.33 9.96
C THR A 144 1.89 -18.85 11.31
N SER A 145 2.56 -19.27 12.39
CA SER A 145 2.26 -18.91 13.77
C SER A 145 3.23 -17.86 14.32
N SER A 146 4.08 -17.30 13.45
CA SER A 146 5.14 -16.38 13.85
C SER A 146 4.74 -14.92 13.59
N ALA A 147 5.39 -14.02 14.32
CA ALA A 147 5.26 -12.59 14.12
C ALA A 147 6.05 -12.10 12.91
N ILE A 148 5.63 -10.99 12.31
CA ILE A 148 6.46 -10.28 11.32
C ILE A 148 7.57 -9.56 12.10
N THR A 149 8.81 -10.00 11.90
CA THR A 149 10.00 -9.49 12.61
C THR A 149 10.94 -8.77 11.67
N GLY A 150 11.78 -7.89 12.22
CA GLY A 150 12.69 -7.02 11.45
C GLY A 150 12.09 -5.66 11.13
N THR A 151 12.90 -4.80 10.52
CA THR A 151 12.48 -3.46 10.09
C THR A 151 11.64 -3.58 8.83
N PRO A 152 10.35 -3.17 8.84
CA PRO A 152 9.53 -3.22 7.65
C PRO A 152 9.87 -2.09 6.68
N MET A 153 9.84 -2.38 5.39
CA MET A 153 9.81 -1.38 4.32
C MET A 153 8.50 -1.52 3.54
N ILE A 154 7.68 -0.46 3.62
CA ILE A 154 6.39 -0.40 2.94
C ILE A 154 6.58 0.38 1.63
N ILE A 155 6.11 -0.21 0.54
CA ILE A 155 6.11 0.37 -0.80
C ILE A 155 4.71 0.24 -1.40
N LEU A 156 4.22 1.34 -1.97
CA LEU A 156 3.05 1.37 -2.82
C LEU A 156 3.48 1.58 -4.27
N GLY A 157 2.75 0.99 -5.22
CA GLY A 157 3.05 1.07 -6.65
C GLY A 157 3.87 -0.10 -7.20
N GLN A 158 4.57 -0.85 -6.35
CA GLN A 158 5.42 -1.97 -6.75
C GLN A 158 5.29 -3.16 -5.79
N GLU A 159 5.63 -4.34 -6.31
CA GLU A 159 5.84 -5.58 -5.57
C GLU A 159 7.35 -5.75 -5.29
N GLN A 160 7.73 -6.15 -4.07
CA GLN A 160 9.12 -6.27 -3.62
C GLN A 160 9.57 -7.74 -3.63
N ASP A 161 10.46 -8.14 -4.55
CA ASP A 161 11.16 -9.44 -4.48
C ASP A 161 12.41 -9.41 -3.58
N SER A 162 12.79 -8.23 -3.08
CA SER A 162 13.83 -8.05 -2.07
C SER A 162 13.51 -6.88 -1.15
N HIS A 163 14.17 -6.78 0.00
CA HIS A 163 13.90 -5.70 0.94
C HIS A 163 14.22 -4.31 0.33
N GLY A 164 13.17 -3.61 -0.09
CA GLY A 164 13.26 -2.29 -0.76
C GLY A 164 13.55 -2.29 -2.25
N GLY A 165 13.50 -3.45 -2.93
CA GLY A 165 13.84 -3.55 -4.35
C GLY A 165 13.36 -4.86 -4.99
N GLY A 166 13.97 -5.22 -6.13
CA GLY A 166 13.56 -6.42 -6.89
C GLY A 166 12.18 -6.23 -7.52
N PHE A 167 11.92 -5.06 -8.09
CA PHE A 167 10.62 -4.73 -8.65
C PHE A 167 10.44 -5.37 -10.04
N ASP A 168 9.25 -5.92 -10.28
CA ASP A 168 8.79 -6.35 -11.61
C ASP A 168 7.73 -5.37 -12.14
N SER A 169 7.99 -4.79 -13.31
CA SER A 169 7.07 -3.86 -13.97
C SER A 169 5.72 -4.51 -14.31
N ASP A 170 5.68 -5.82 -14.54
CA ASP A 170 4.45 -6.54 -14.85
C ASP A 170 3.53 -6.66 -13.63
N GLN A 171 4.06 -6.42 -12.43
CA GLN A 171 3.35 -6.42 -11.14
C GLN A 171 3.12 -5.01 -10.56
N ALA A 172 3.55 -3.96 -11.26
CA ALA A 172 3.42 -2.59 -10.81
C ALA A 172 1.94 -2.14 -10.79
N PHE A 173 1.52 -1.38 -9.78
CA PHE A 173 0.21 -0.74 -9.79
C PHE A 173 0.21 0.53 -10.63
N VAL A 174 -0.85 0.69 -11.42
CA VAL A 174 -1.14 1.91 -12.18
C VAL A 174 -2.56 2.34 -11.81
N GLY A 175 -2.74 3.62 -11.54
CA GLY A 175 -4.02 4.18 -11.13
C GLY A 175 -3.89 5.10 -9.93
N MET A 176 -4.93 5.15 -9.10
CA MET A 176 -5.08 6.07 -7.99
C MET A 176 -5.23 5.30 -6.68
N MET A 177 -4.55 5.73 -5.62
CA MET A 177 -4.69 5.17 -4.28
C MET A 177 -4.87 6.26 -3.23
N SER A 178 -5.82 6.08 -2.31
CA SER A 178 -6.07 7.02 -1.22
C SER A 178 -6.34 6.31 0.09
N ASP A 179 -6.29 7.08 1.18
CA ASP A 179 -6.73 6.67 2.51
C ASP A 179 -6.02 5.38 3.00
N VAL A 180 -4.73 5.24 2.71
CA VAL A 180 -3.97 4.07 3.14
C VAL A 180 -3.70 4.17 4.63
N HIS A 181 -4.17 3.18 5.40
CA HIS A 181 -3.95 3.10 6.84
C HIS A 181 -3.58 1.68 7.27
N MET A 182 -2.81 1.58 8.34
CA MET A 182 -2.43 0.31 8.95
C MET A 182 -2.45 0.41 10.48
N TRP A 183 -2.95 -0.65 11.13
CA TRP A 183 -3.04 -0.80 12.57
C TRP A 183 -2.31 -2.06 13.02
N ASP A 184 -1.83 -2.02 14.27
CA ASP A 184 -1.23 -3.16 14.97
C ASP A 184 -2.25 -3.99 15.77
N TYR A 185 -3.51 -3.94 15.36
CA TYR A 185 -4.62 -4.73 15.90
C TYR A 185 -5.66 -4.99 14.80
N VAL A 186 -6.51 -6.00 15.00
CA VAL A 186 -7.62 -6.31 14.08
C VAL A 186 -8.77 -5.33 14.33
N LEU A 187 -9.15 -4.58 13.29
CA LEU A 187 -10.34 -3.73 13.35
C LEU A 187 -11.62 -4.57 13.46
N SER A 188 -12.59 -4.07 14.23
CA SER A 188 -13.93 -4.61 14.26
C SER A 188 -14.69 -4.36 12.94
N SER A 189 -15.76 -5.12 12.70
CA SER A 189 -16.65 -4.90 11.56
C SER A 189 -17.26 -3.50 11.55
N CYS A 190 -17.54 -2.94 12.72
CA CYS A 190 -18.05 -1.57 12.87
C CYS A 190 -17.01 -0.53 12.43
N GLU A 191 -15.74 -0.68 12.84
CA GLU A 191 -14.67 0.23 12.43
C GLU A 191 -14.41 0.17 10.92
N ILE A 192 -14.40 -1.04 10.35
CA ILE A 192 -14.27 -1.22 8.90
C ILE A 192 -15.44 -0.56 8.16
N LYS A 193 -16.67 -0.73 8.65
CA LYS A 193 -17.85 -0.09 8.06
C LYS A 193 -17.79 1.42 8.18
N SER A 194 -17.45 1.97 9.34
CA SER A 194 -17.27 3.41 9.54
C SER A 194 -16.24 4.00 8.58
N TYR A 195 -15.13 3.29 8.35
CA TYR A 195 -14.16 3.70 7.35
C TYR A 195 -14.76 3.71 5.94
N VAL A 196 -15.44 2.63 5.52
CA VAL A 196 -15.99 2.48 4.16
C VAL A 196 -17.03 3.54 3.87
N ASP A 197 -17.90 3.84 4.85
CA ASP A 197 -18.95 4.85 4.76
C ASP A 197 -18.42 6.30 4.90
N GLU A 198 -17.09 6.51 4.93
CA GLU A 198 -16.42 7.81 5.10
C GLU A 198 -16.86 8.56 6.38
N LEU A 199 -17.20 7.80 7.43
CA LEU A 199 -17.52 8.32 8.75
C LEU A 199 -16.24 8.52 9.59
N SER A 200 -16.43 8.88 10.86
CA SER A 200 -15.31 8.98 11.81
C SER A 200 -14.72 7.59 12.09
N PHE A 201 -13.40 7.47 11.94
CA PHE A 201 -12.63 6.28 12.29
C PHE A 201 -11.31 6.68 12.95
N THR A 202 -10.75 5.79 13.76
CA THR A 202 -9.44 5.98 14.41
C THR A 202 -8.33 5.83 13.36
N PRO A 203 -7.51 6.85 13.11
CA PRO A 203 -6.40 6.73 12.15
C PRO A 203 -5.42 5.61 12.53
N GLY A 204 -4.83 4.97 11.52
CA GLY A 204 -3.82 3.92 11.71
C GLY A 204 -2.65 4.34 12.60
N ASN A 205 -2.27 3.49 13.55
CA ASN A 205 -1.14 3.72 14.45
C ASN A 205 0.20 3.15 13.93
N VAL A 206 0.17 2.37 12.84
CA VAL A 206 1.36 1.90 12.11
C VAL A 206 1.59 2.76 10.88
N LEU A 207 0.54 2.99 10.09
CA LEU A 207 0.57 3.87 8.93
C LEU A 207 -0.67 4.78 8.94
N ASN A 208 -0.44 6.08 8.87
CA ASN A 208 -1.48 7.10 9.01
C ASN A 208 -1.50 8.04 7.80
N TRP A 209 -2.49 7.91 6.92
CA TRP A 209 -2.67 8.82 5.78
C TRP A 209 -2.76 10.30 6.17
N LYS A 210 -3.29 10.61 7.37
CA LYS A 210 -3.42 12.00 7.86
C LYS A 210 -2.13 12.57 8.46
N ALA A 211 -1.11 11.73 8.66
CA ALA A 211 0.17 12.10 9.24
C ALA A 211 1.26 11.20 8.67
N LEU A 212 1.49 11.30 7.36
CA LEU A 212 2.33 10.36 6.62
C LEU A 212 3.70 10.97 6.28
N LYS A 213 4.76 10.22 6.57
CA LYS A 213 6.13 10.52 6.11
C LYS A 213 6.47 9.57 4.96
N PHE A 214 6.74 10.12 3.78
CA PHE A 214 6.95 9.32 2.57
C PHE A 214 7.99 9.96 1.65
N HIS A 215 8.57 9.13 0.79
CA HIS A 215 9.40 9.54 -0.35
C HIS A 215 8.74 9.05 -1.62
N ILE A 216 8.55 9.96 -2.57
CA ILE A 216 8.17 9.63 -3.93
C ILE A 216 9.44 9.36 -4.72
N THR A 217 9.44 8.26 -5.46
CA THR A 217 10.42 7.97 -6.50
C THR A 217 9.73 8.09 -7.85
N ASP A 218 10.43 8.65 -8.84
CA ASP A 218 9.93 8.90 -10.20
C ASP A 218 8.63 9.74 -10.26
N LYS A 219 7.64 9.30 -11.03
CA LYS A 219 6.51 10.12 -11.51
C LYS A 219 5.21 9.90 -10.74
N VAL A 220 5.28 9.58 -9.44
CA VAL A 220 4.06 9.54 -8.61
C VAL A 220 3.61 10.96 -8.31
N LEU A 221 2.32 11.24 -8.53
CA LEU A 221 1.72 12.55 -8.26
C LEU A 221 0.91 12.51 -6.96
N VAL A 222 0.90 13.63 -6.24
CA VAL A 222 -0.02 13.85 -5.11
C VAL A 222 -1.06 14.86 -5.57
N GLU A 223 -2.31 14.44 -5.69
CA GLU A 223 -3.39 15.29 -6.21
C GLU A 223 -4.65 15.23 -5.33
N PRO A 224 -5.56 16.21 -5.42
CA PRO A 224 -6.85 16.12 -4.75
C PRO A 224 -7.61 14.87 -5.18
N LYS A 225 -8.23 14.17 -4.23
CA LYS A 225 -9.08 13.01 -4.50
C LYS A 225 -10.25 13.47 -5.38
N SER A 226 -10.40 12.87 -6.55
CA SER A 226 -11.49 13.16 -7.48
C SER A 226 -12.80 12.67 -6.88
N VAL A 227 -13.57 13.62 -6.31
CA VAL A 227 -14.90 13.33 -5.76
C VAL A 227 -15.94 13.57 -6.85
N VAL A 228 -16.58 12.49 -7.32
CA VAL A 228 -17.64 12.55 -8.34
C VAL A 228 -18.81 13.46 -7.93
N SER A 229 -19.00 13.72 -6.63
CA SER A 229 -20.09 14.56 -6.11
C SER A 229 -19.83 16.07 -6.05
N LYS A 230 -18.64 16.56 -6.45
CA LYS A 230 -18.35 18.00 -6.52
C LYS A 230 -17.51 18.39 -7.74
N ILE A 231 -17.93 17.94 -8.92
CA ILE A 231 -17.55 18.62 -10.16
C ILE A 231 -18.44 19.88 -10.25
N SER A 232 -18.04 20.95 -9.57
CA SER A 232 -18.46 22.29 -10.00
C SER A 232 -17.42 22.76 -11.01
N CYS A 233 -17.75 22.68 -12.30
CA CYS A 233 -17.04 23.40 -13.34
C CYS A 233 -17.23 24.91 -13.16
#